data_AF-A0A0T5NS85-F1
#
_entry.id   AF-A0A0T5NS85-F1
#
_cell.length_a   1.000
_cell.length_b   1.000
_cell.length_c   1.000
_cell.angle_alpha   90.00
_cell.angle_beta   90.00
_cell.angle_gamma   90.00
#
_symmetry.space_group_name_H-M   'P 1'
#
loop_
_entity.id
_entity.type
_entity.pdbx_description
1 polymer ?
#
loop_
_entity_poly.entity_id
_entity_poly.type
_entity_poly.pdbx_seq_one_letter_code
_entity_poly.pdbx_strand_id
1 'polypeptide(L)'
;MICGLLGMVAIWWPIHQHARSFETRVESENAIRGVKALRLAVSRAVEREWESLQAVAGQIAPMENEEIRAFTDAVLVAGGRVAWAGLADLSGTIRVGSNGSRVGTSVSSTDWYRQGLRGPFFGDITSSNPTAAHEQNDVLNIAVPVKSADGDVTGVYVYSLKASWLQDYVQAAADDLGLLAYVVDKRGRSIFPTQQQTSVDLTPASLSSLSLNIESAQVVEDANGVRNIYAVAPELTVGNAPPTGLSLVARVPPASFGQDVSDLSVAMWISLLSLLGVLGAFSILFTRHFVRPLERLSETAREIADGKEPYPEEFNSSRESEQLSHALSRIQSRYY
;
A
#
# COMPACT_ATOMS: atom_id res chain seq x y z
N MET A 1 -46.07 4.19 -11.97
CA MET A 1 -44.90 3.37 -12.33
C MET A 1 -43.68 4.19 -12.78
N ILE A 2 -43.84 5.25 -13.58
CA ILE A 2 -42.70 5.99 -14.20
C ILE A 2 -41.87 6.81 -13.18
N CYS A 3 -42.50 7.38 -12.14
CA CYS A 3 -41.78 8.19 -11.14
C CYS A 3 -40.84 7.37 -10.23
N GLY A 4 -41.11 6.08 -10.00
CA GLY A 4 -40.23 5.22 -9.19
C GLY A 4 -38.93 4.85 -9.91
N LEU A 5 -39.00 4.62 -11.22
CA LEU A 5 -37.83 4.33 -12.07
C LEU A 5 -36.91 5.54 -12.20
N LEU A 6 -37.46 6.75 -12.30
CA LEU A 6 -36.69 8.00 -12.37
C LEU A 6 -35.96 8.32 -11.05
N GLY A 7 -36.61 8.09 -9.90
CA GLY A 7 -35.98 8.27 -8.59
C GLY A 7 -34.81 7.31 -8.36
N MET A 8 -34.90 6.08 -8.89
CA MET A 8 -33.86 5.07 -8.75
C MET A 8 -32.64 5.34 -9.64
N VAL A 9 -32.83 5.83 -10.87
CA VAL A 9 -31.72 6.22 -11.77
C VAL A 9 -30.99 7.46 -11.23
N ALA A 10 -31.70 8.40 -10.61
CA ALA A 10 -31.12 9.60 -10.00
C ALA A 10 -30.24 9.29 -8.77
N ILE A 11 -30.52 8.20 -8.05
CA ILE A 11 -29.72 7.72 -6.90
C ILE A 11 -28.59 6.78 -7.38
N TRP A 12 -28.83 5.97 -8.41
CA TRP A 12 -27.90 4.98 -8.96
C TRP A 12 -26.69 5.59 -9.68
N TRP A 13 -26.92 6.66 -10.46
CA TRP A 13 -25.88 7.31 -11.25
C TRP A 13 -24.72 7.92 -10.43
N PRO A 14 -24.98 8.69 -9.36
CA PRO A 14 -23.90 9.27 -8.55
C PRO A 14 -23.09 8.22 -7.77
N ILE A 15 -23.72 7.16 -7.27
CA ILE A 15 -23.04 6.09 -6.50
C ILE A 15 -22.00 5.37 -7.38
N HIS A 16 -22.35 5.07 -8.62
CA HIS A 16 -21.46 4.36 -9.54
C HIS A 16 -20.32 5.24 -10.10
N GLN A 17 -20.53 6.56 -10.22
CA GLN A 17 -19.46 7.50 -10.59
C GLN A 17 -18.52 7.82 -9.41
N HIS A 18 -19.02 7.77 -8.17
CA HIS A 18 -18.22 8.02 -6.98
C HIS A 18 -17.38 6.80 -6.57
N ALA A 19 -17.87 5.57 -6.75
CA ALA A 19 -17.13 4.36 -6.38
C ALA A 19 -15.74 4.27 -7.04
N ARG A 20 -15.65 4.46 -8.36
CA ARG A 20 -14.37 4.32 -9.11
C ARG A 20 -13.36 5.43 -8.85
N SER A 21 -13.81 6.63 -8.46
CA SER A 21 -12.92 7.75 -8.14
C SER A 21 -12.51 7.77 -6.67
N PHE A 22 -13.34 7.19 -5.79
CA PHE A 22 -13.05 7.00 -4.38
C PHE A 22 -12.05 5.86 -4.17
N GLU A 23 -12.17 4.76 -4.92
CA GLU A 23 -11.25 3.61 -4.89
C GLU A 23 -9.81 4.04 -5.20
N THR A 24 -9.57 4.72 -6.32
CA THR A 24 -8.22 5.21 -6.68
C THR A 24 -7.64 6.21 -5.67
N ARG A 25 -8.50 7.04 -5.04
CA ARG A 25 -8.05 8.04 -4.05
C ARG A 25 -7.67 7.38 -2.73
N VAL A 26 -8.51 6.46 -2.22
CA VAL A 26 -8.24 5.70 -0.99
C VAL A 26 -7.04 4.78 -1.16
N GLU A 27 -6.91 4.12 -2.31
CA GLU A 27 -5.75 3.27 -2.62
C GLU A 27 -4.45 4.08 -2.67
N SER A 28 -4.45 5.28 -3.28
CA SER A 28 -3.28 6.15 -3.30
C SER A 28 -2.92 6.69 -1.91
N GLU A 29 -3.90 6.99 -1.07
CA GLU A 29 -3.67 7.50 0.28
C GLU A 29 -3.12 6.41 1.19
N ASN A 30 -3.64 5.18 1.07
CA ASN A 30 -3.12 4.01 1.77
C ASN A 30 -1.71 3.64 1.29
N ALA A 31 -1.42 3.77 -0.02
CA ALA A 31 -0.09 3.58 -0.58
C ALA A 31 0.93 4.55 0.04
N ILE A 32 0.59 5.84 0.12
CA ILE A 32 1.45 6.87 0.72
C ILE A 32 1.67 6.58 2.21
N ARG A 33 0.60 6.28 2.95
CA ARG A 33 0.70 5.96 4.39
C ARG A 33 1.56 4.73 4.64
N GLY A 34 1.37 3.67 3.84
CA GLY A 34 2.15 2.45 3.90
C GLY A 34 3.62 2.67 3.58
N VAL A 35 3.93 3.39 2.49
CA VAL A 35 5.30 3.78 2.13
C VAL A 35 5.98 4.64 3.19
N LYS A 36 5.24 5.54 3.83
CA LYS A 36 5.75 6.37 4.92
C LYS A 36 6.05 5.55 6.17
N ALA A 37 5.18 4.61 6.51
CA ALA A 37 5.40 3.68 7.62
C ALA A 37 6.63 2.79 7.35
N LEU A 38 6.76 2.27 6.13
CA LEU A 38 7.92 1.52 5.68
C LEU A 38 9.20 2.36 5.76
N ARG A 39 9.17 3.60 5.25
CA ARG A 39 10.30 4.54 5.34
C ARG A 39 10.74 4.72 6.78
N LEU A 40 9.82 4.96 7.71
CA LEU A 40 10.14 5.10 9.12
C LEU A 40 10.75 3.82 9.72
N ALA A 41 10.22 2.65 9.39
CA ALA A 41 10.72 1.37 9.88
C ALA A 41 12.14 1.07 9.39
N VAL A 42 12.41 1.34 8.11
CA VAL A 42 13.73 1.16 7.48
C VAL A 42 14.71 2.20 8.02
N SER A 43 14.31 3.47 8.10
CA SER A 43 15.07 4.55 8.72
C SER A 43 15.56 4.19 10.12
N ARG A 44 14.67 3.71 10.99
CA ARG A 44 15.02 3.30 12.36
C ARG A 44 15.98 2.11 12.41
N ALA A 45 15.85 1.17 11.49
CA ALA A 45 16.75 0.03 11.42
C ALA A 45 18.17 0.45 11.04
N VAL A 46 18.30 1.34 10.06
CA VAL A 46 19.58 1.92 9.64
C VAL A 46 20.15 2.86 10.71
N GLU A 47 19.30 3.63 11.40
CA GLU A 47 19.69 4.53 12.49
C GLU A 47 20.35 3.78 13.65
N ARG A 48 19.89 2.58 13.96
CA ARG A 48 20.54 1.73 14.97
C ARG A 48 21.98 1.38 14.60
N GLU A 49 22.25 1.06 13.34
CA GLU A 49 23.62 0.77 12.87
C GLU A 49 24.48 2.02 12.87
N TRP A 50 23.88 3.16 12.52
CA TRP A 50 24.53 4.46 12.57
C TRP A 50 24.94 4.86 13.99
N GLU A 51 24.03 4.74 14.96
CA GLU A 51 24.30 5.02 16.37
C GLU A 51 25.36 4.07 16.93
N SER A 52 25.32 2.78 16.56
CA SER A 52 26.34 1.81 16.94
C SER A 52 27.72 2.21 16.41
N LEU A 53 27.82 2.58 15.13
CA LEU A 53 29.06 3.06 14.52
C LEU A 53 29.60 4.30 15.25
N GLN A 54 28.75 5.30 15.51
CA GLN A 54 29.16 6.54 16.19
C GLN A 54 29.62 6.27 17.63
N ALA A 55 28.90 5.43 18.37
CA ALA A 55 29.24 5.07 19.74
C ALA A 55 30.62 4.40 19.81
N VAL A 56 30.90 3.48 18.88
CA VAL A 56 32.21 2.83 18.77
C VAL A 56 33.27 3.86 18.37
N ALA A 57 33.05 4.62 17.31
CA ALA A 57 34.03 5.60 16.82
C ALA A 57 34.43 6.66 17.86
N GLY A 58 33.49 7.05 18.75
CA GLY A 58 33.76 7.96 19.87
C GLY A 58 34.65 7.36 20.96
N GLN A 59 34.77 6.04 21.04
CA GLN A 59 35.54 5.33 22.07
C GLN A 59 36.84 4.71 21.56
N ILE A 60 37.00 4.50 20.25
CA ILE A 60 38.19 3.82 19.71
C ILE A 60 39.47 4.66 19.65
N ALA A 61 39.38 6.00 19.75
CA ALA A 61 40.56 6.86 19.66
C ALA A 61 41.64 6.55 20.72
N PRO A 62 41.31 6.33 22.01
CA PRO A 62 42.28 5.90 23.02
C PRO A 62 42.56 4.40 23.04
N MET A 63 41.84 3.59 22.25
CA MET A 63 41.95 2.12 22.31
C MET A 63 43.17 1.60 21.55
N GLU A 64 43.72 0.49 22.03
CA GLU A 64 44.75 -0.24 21.31
C GLU A 64 44.16 -1.00 20.12
N ASN A 65 45.00 -1.25 19.10
CA ASN A 65 44.56 -1.93 17.87
C ASN A 65 43.90 -3.30 18.11
N GLU A 66 44.30 -4.01 19.16
CA GLU A 66 43.74 -5.31 19.54
C GLU A 66 42.32 -5.19 20.10
N GLU A 67 42.04 -4.16 20.90
CA GLU A 67 40.70 -3.87 21.43
C GLU A 67 39.76 -3.46 20.30
N ILE A 68 40.22 -2.58 19.40
CA ILE A 68 39.46 -2.17 18.21
C ILE A 68 39.14 -3.38 17.34
N ARG A 69 40.07 -4.34 17.20
CA ARG A 69 39.83 -5.58 16.46
C ARG A 69 38.74 -6.43 17.11
N ALA A 70 38.80 -6.62 18.43
CA ALA A 70 37.78 -7.38 19.16
C ALA A 70 36.37 -6.79 18.95
N PHE A 71 36.22 -5.46 19.00
CA PHE A 71 34.96 -4.79 18.69
C PHE A 71 34.52 -5.00 17.24
N THR A 72 35.45 -4.79 16.31
CA THR A 72 35.19 -4.91 14.88
C THR A 72 34.76 -6.34 14.51
N ASP A 73 35.36 -7.36 15.13
CA ASP A 73 34.98 -8.77 14.96
C ASP A 73 33.62 -9.07 15.59
N ALA A 74 33.35 -8.52 16.77
CA ALA A 74 32.06 -8.69 17.45
C ALA A 74 30.91 -8.13 16.61
N VAL A 75 31.09 -6.99 15.93
CA VAL A 75 30.06 -6.35 15.09
C VAL A 75 29.65 -7.21 13.90
N LEU A 76 30.57 -8.00 13.32
CA LEU A 76 30.23 -8.93 12.24
C LEU A 76 29.29 -10.05 12.71
N VAL A 77 29.48 -10.51 13.94
CA VAL A 77 28.68 -11.58 14.55
C VAL A 77 27.37 -11.04 15.14
N ALA A 78 27.42 -9.85 15.74
CA ALA A 78 26.31 -9.17 16.39
C ALA A 78 25.33 -8.60 15.35
N GLY A 79 24.49 -9.48 14.80
CA GLY A 79 23.34 -9.11 13.98
C GLY A 79 23.43 -9.48 12.51
N GLY A 80 24.60 -9.94 12.02
CA GLY A 80 24.76 -10.46 10.66
C GLY A 80 24.58 -9.42 9.54
N ARG A 81 24.45 -8.14 9.88
CA ARG A 81 24.17 -7.01 8.97
C ARG A 81 25.43 -6.40 8.39
N VAL A 82 26.52 -6.43 9.16
CA VAL A 82 27.82 -5.89 8.76
C VAL A 82 28.60 -6.96 8.01
N ALA A 83 29.04 -6.64 6.80
CA ALA A 83 29.90 -7.50 5.98
C ALA A 83 31.36 -7.36 6.41
N TRP A 84 31.77 -6.14 6.75
CA TRP A 84 33.14 -5.81 7.13
C TRP A 84 33.14 -4.52 7.94
N ALA A 85 34.10 -4.39 8.85
CA ALA A 85 34.35 -3.17 9.58
C ALA A 85 35.87 -2.95 9.71
N GLY A 86 36.29 -1.71 9.89
CA GLY A 86 37.72 -1.41 10.04
C GLY A 86 38.06 0.05 10.32
N LEU A 87 39.32 0.26 10.67
CA LEU A 87 39.95 1.54 10.94
C LEU A 87 41.07 1.79 9.94
N ALA A 88 40.98 2.90 9.21
CA ALA A 88 42.06 3.43 8.38
C ALA A 88 42.73 4.63 9.08
N ASP A 89 44.05 4.72 8.99
CA ASP A 89 44.81 5.87 9.47
C ASP A 89 44.81 7.04 8.47
N LEU A 90 45.48 8.14 8.84
CA LEU A 90 45.61 9.34 8.00
C LEU A 90 46.39 9.12 6.69
N SER A 91 47.16 8.04 6.58
CA SER A 91 47.83 7.67 5.33
C SER A 91 46.89 6.96 4.35
N GLY A 92 45.69 6.60 4.82
CA GLY A 92 44.73 5.79 4.10
C GLY A 92 45.09 4.32 4.11
N THR A 93 45.82 3.85 5.12
CA THR A 93 46.16 2.43 5.30
C THR A 93 45.27 1.84 6.39
N ILE A 94 44.72 0.66 6.13
CA ILE A 94 43.90 -0.06 7.11
C ILE A 94 44.81 -0.56 8.24
N ARG A 95 44.63 -0.05 9.46
CA ARG A 95 45.31 -0.50 10.67
C ARG A 95 44.62 -1.68 11.33
N VAL A 96 43.29 -1.68 11.31
CA VAL A 96 42.45 -2.71 11.88
C VAL A 96 41.34 -3.05 10.90
N GLY A 97 41.10 -4.32 10.67
CA GLY A 97 39.97 -4.81 9.90
C GLY A 97 39.42 -6.08 10.56
N SER A 98 38.12 -6.31 10.40
CA SER A 98 37.46 -7.49 10.95
C SER A 98 38.12 -8.78 10.46
N ASN A 99 38.31 -9.75 11.35
CA ASN A 99 39.03 -11.01 11.13
C ASN A 99 40.46 -10.81 10.58
N GLY A 100 41.06 -9.64 10.84
CA GLY A 100 42.38 -9.27 10.29
C GLY A 100 42.38 -8.98 8.79
N SER A 101 41.21 -8.94 8.14
CA SER A 101 41.12 -8.73 6.70
C SER A 101 41.53 -7.31 6.29
N ARG A 102 42.16 -7.20 5.12
CA ARG A 102 42.55 -5.93 4.46
C ARG A 102 43.56 -5.07 5.23
N VAL A 103 44.09 -5.53 6.36
CA VAL A 103 45.13 -4.81 7.12
C VAL A 103 46.35 -4.56 6.23
N GLY A 104 46.90 -3.34 6.29
CA GLY A 104 48.01 -2.89 5.44
C GLY A 104 47.62 -2.51 4.00
N THR A 105 46.34 -2.67 3.62
CA THR A 105 45.87 -2.26 2.28
C THR A 105 45.56 -0.77 2.26
N SER A 106 45.88 -0.10 1.16
CA SER A 106 45.53 1.30 0.94
C SER A 106 44.08 1.46 0.47
N VAL A 107 43.36 2.40 1.08
CA VAL A 107 41.98 2.79 0.79
C VAL A 107 41.86 4.29 0.51
N SER A 108 42.98 4.97 0.30
CA SER A 108 43.07 6.42 0.03
C SER A 108 42.24 6.87 -1.19
N SER A 109 42.01 5.96 -2.15
CA SER A 109 41.22 6.20 -3.35
C SER A 109 39.71 5.98 -3.17
N THR A 110 39.26 5.47 -2.03
CA THR A 110 37.84 5.19 -1.78
C THR A 110 37.09 6.43 -1.31
N ASP A 111 35.81 6.54 -1.69
CA ASP A 111 34.98 7.68 -1.31
C ASP A 111 34.71 7.74 0.19
N TRP A 112 34.45 6.59 0.81
CA TRP A 112 34.18 6.52 2.24
C TRP A 112 35.36 7.00 3.08
N TYR A 113 36.60 6.75 2.64
CA TYR A 113 37.78 7.25 3.33
C TYR A 113 37.93 8.77 3.15
N ARG A 114 37.91 9.26 1.90
CA ARG A 114 38.09 10.69 1.60
C ARG A 114 37.02 11.57 2.24
N GLN A 115 35.77 11.13 2.19
CA GLN A 115 34.66 11.88 2.77
C GLN A 115 34.59 11.66 4.30
N GLY A 116 34.88 10.44 4.77
CA GLY A 116 34.95 10.09 6.20
C GLY A 116 35.96 10.93 6.98
N LEU A 117 37.08 11.32 6.37
CA LEU A 117 38.05 12.26 6.98
C LEU A 117 37.47 13.65 7.21
N ARG A 118 36.56 14.11 6.34
CA ARG A 118 35.94 15.44 6.41
C ARG A 118 34.76 15.48 7.39
N GLY A 119 34.16 14.33 7.65
CA GLY A 119 33.00 14.21 8.51
C GLY A 119 32.29 12.86 8.35
N PRO A 120 31.21 12.66 9.10
CA PRO A 120 30.24 11.60 8.88
C PRO A 120 29.92 11.43 7.38
N PHE A 121 29.97 10.19 6.90
CA PHE A 121 29.70 9.85 5.50
C PHE A 121 28.77 8.63 5.41
N PHE A 122 27.81 8.72 4.49
CA PHE A 122 26.92 7.64 4.11
C PHE A 122 27.04 7.45 2.60
N GLY A 123 27.55 6.30 2.19
CA GLY A 123 27.93 6.03 0.81
C GLY A 123 26.80 5.51 -0.06
N ASP A 124 27.07 5.41 -1.35
CA ASP A 124 26.27 4.62 -2.27
C ASP A 124 26.64 3.13 -2.12
N ILE A 125 25.80 2.26 -2.66
CA ILE A 125 26.08 0.83 -2.69
C ILE A 125 27.16 0.52 -3.71
N THR A 126 28.17 -0.21 -3.26
CA THR A 126 29.31 -0.63 -4.06
C THR A 126 29.52 -2.13 -3.92
N SER A 127 29.98 -2.75 -4.99
CA SER A 127 30.28 -4.18 -4.97
C SER A 127 31.62 -4.41 -4.30
N SER A 128 31.65 -5.26 -3.27
CA SER A 128 32.87 -5.54 -2.52
C SER A 128 33.91 -6.35 -3.30
N ASN A 129 33.52 -7.00 -4.40
CA ASN A 129 34.43 -7.81 -5.22
C ASN A 129 34.04 -7.81 -6.72
N PRO A 130 34.68 -6.99 -7.57
CA PRO A 130 34.32 -6.88 -8.99
C PRO A 130 34.72 -8.09 -9.86
N THR A 131 35.48 -9.04 -9.32
CA THR A 131 36.09 -10.16 -10.06
C THR A 131 35.34 -11.49 -9.96
N ALA A 132 34.34 -11.61 -9.07
CA ALA A 132 33.54 -12.82 -8.91
C ALA A 132 32.07 -12.53 -9.22
N ALA A 133 31.66 -12.71 -10.47
CA ALA A 133 30.31 -12.43 -10.98
C ALA A 133 29.17 -13.24 -10.31
N HIS A 134 29.49 -14.20 -9.44
CA HIS A 134 28.54 -15.06 -8.75
C HIS A 134 28.47 -14.85 -7.22
N GLU A 135 29.36 -14.04 -6.64
CA GLU A 135 29.39 -13.71 -5.21
C GLU A 135 29.50 -12.19 -5.03
N GLN A 136 28.67 -11.45 -5.75
CA GLN A 136 28.62 -9.99 -5.67
C GLN A 136 27.94 -9.59 -4.35
N ASN A 137 28.72 -9.55 -3.27
CA ASN A 137 28.29 -9.00 -2.00
C ASN A 137 28.31 -7.48 -2.11
N ASP A 138 27.20 -6.92 -2.58
CA ASP A 138 26.98 -5.49 -2.57
C ASP A 138 26.94 -4.98 -1.13
N VAL A 139 27.65 -3.88 -0.89
CA VAL A 139 27.81 -3.28 0.43
C VAL A 139 27.56 -1.78 0.40
N LEU A 140 27.02 -1.29 1.50
CA LEU A 140 26.78 0.12 1.77
C LEU A 140 27.79 0.58 2.81
N ASN A 141 28.67 1.50 2.45
CA ASN A 141 29.73 1.96 3.35
C ASN A 141 29.26 3.19 4.14
N ILE A 142 29.27 3.10 5.46
CA ILE A 142 29.06 4.22 6.38
C ILE A 142 30.35 4.46 7.14
N ALA A 143 30.81 5.70 7.19
CA ALA A 143 32.11 6.06 7.74
C ALA A 143 32.03 7.29 8.62
N VAL A 144 32.86 7.33 9.65
CA VAL A 144 32.96 8.44 10.60
C VAL A 144 34.42 8.74 10.92
N PRO A 145 34.78 10.02 11.10
CA PRO A 145 36.13 10.38 11.53
C PRO A 145 36.33 9.95 12.98
N VAL A 146 37.49 9.37 13.24
CA VAL A 146 37.97 9.11 14.61
C VAL A 146 38.72 10.34 15.07
N LYS A 147 38.39 10.85 16.26
CA LYS A 147 38.97 12.07 16.81
C LYS A 147 39.73 11.78 18.09
N SER A 148 40.92 12.37 18.24
CA SER A 148 41.69 12.40 19.49
C SER A 148 40.91 13.12 20.60
N ALA A 149 41.39 13.00 21.84
CA ALA A 149 40.89 13.80 22.97
C ALA A 149 40.97 15.31 22.70
N ASP A 150 41.95 15.75 21.91
CA ASP A 150 42.13 17.15 21.50
C ASP A 150 41.19 17.60 20.36
N GLY A 151 40.39 16.67 19.81
CA GLY A 151 39.45 16.93 18.71
C GLY A 151 40.01 16.74 17.30
N ASP A 152 41.32 16.48 17.17
CA ASP A 152 41.98 16.24 15.89
C ASP A 152 41.61 14.88 15.29
N VAL A 153 41.38 14.84 13.97
CA VAL A 153 41.08 13.59 13.26
C VAL A 153 42.34 12.72 13.18
N THR A 154 42.26 11.48 13.68
CA THR A 154 43.37 10.51 13.70
C THR A 154 43.18 9.36 12.71
N GLY A 155 42.00 9.25 12.11
CA GLY A 155 41.67 8.21 11.14
C GLY A 155 40.19 8.19 10.78
N VAL A 156 39.77 7.14 10.09
CA VAL A 156 38.38 6.91 9.68
C VAL A 156 37.96 5.50 10.06
N TYR A 157 36.85 5.38 10.79
CA TYR A 157 36.22 4.11 11.10
C TYR A 157 35.03 3.89 10.17
N VAL A 158 34.87 2.66 9.68
CA VAL A 158 33.89 2.33 8.64
C VAL A 158 33.18 1.01 8.94
N TYR A 159 31.87 0.98 8.69
CA TYR A 159 31.09 -0.24 8.52
C TYR A 159 30.67 -0.38 7.06
N SER A 160 30.90 -1.56 6.50
CA SER A 160 30.34 -2.01 5.25
C SER A 160 29.11 -2.87 5.56
N LEU A 161 27.91 -2.30 5.45
CA LEU A 161 26.64 -3.00 5.65
C LEU A 161 26.33 -3.87 4.43
N LYS A 162 25.79 -5.07 4.62
CA LYS A 162 25.33 -5.95 3.55
C LYS A 162 24.09 -5.34 2.88
N ALA A 163 24.13 -5.14 1.57
CA ALA A 163 22.95 -4.71 0.82
C ALA A 163 21.82 -5.76 0.90
N SER A 164 22.17 -7.05 0.94
CA SER A 164 21.20 -8.15 1.10
C SER A 164 20.42 -8.06 2.41
N TRP A 165 21.05 -7.67 3.52
CA TRP A 165 20.33 -7.48 4.78
C TRP A 165 19.30 -6.36 4.67
N LEU A 166 19.66 -5.23 4.05
CA LEU A 166 18.74 -4.11 3.87
C LEU A 166 17.58 -4.51 2.94
N GLN A 167 17.89 -5.29 1.90
CA GLN A 167 16.91 -5.87 0.99
C GLN A 167 15.90 -6.75 1.74
N ASP A 168 16.38 -7.73 2.50
CA ASP A 168 15.55 -8.67 3.25
C ASP A 168 14.67 -7.94 4.27
N TYR A 169 15.23 -6.93 4.95
CA TYR A 169 14.48 -6.12 5.91
C TYR A 169 13.37 -5.30 5.25
N VAL A 170 13.67 -4.65 4.12
CA VAL A 170 12.68 -3.87 3.35
C VAL A 170 11.58 -4.77 2.81
N GLN A 171 11.93 -5.95 2.30
CA GLN A 171 10.96 -6.91 1.79
C GLN A 171 10.04 -7.42 2.90
N ALA A 172 10.60 -7.87 4.03
CA ALA A 172 9.80 -8.34 5.16
C ALA A 172 8.87 -7.25 5.72
N ALA A 173 9.38 -6.02 5.88
CA ALA A 173 8.57 -4.91 6.35
C ALA A 173 7.50 -4.47 5.35
N ALA A 174 7.74 -4.63 4.05
CA ALA A 174 6.75 -4.36 3.02
C ALA A 174 5.67 -5.44 2.97
N ASP A 175 6.06 -6.71 3.10
CA ASP A 175 5.14 -7.86 3.15
C ASP A 175 4.15 -7.73 4.32
N ASP A 176 4.63 -7.32 5.50
CA ASP A 176 3.79 -7.03 6.68
C ASP A 176 2.76 -5.91 6.43
N LEU A 177 3.06 -4.99 5.51
CA LEU A 177 2.19 -3.89 5.11
C LEU A 177 1.34 -4.22 3.86
N GLY A 178 1.47 -5.42 3.31
CA GLY A 178 0.80 -5.81 2.06
C GLY A 178 1.32 -5.04 0.83
N LEU A 179 2.57 -4.60 0.87
CA LEU A 179 3.24 -3.81 -0.16
C LEU A 179 4.38 -4.61 -0.80
N LEU A 180 4.73 -4.26 -2.03
CA LEU A 180 5.98 -4.69 -2.66
C LEU A 180 6.93 -3.49 -2.68
N ALA A 181 8.07 -3.55 -2.00
CA ALA A 181 8.98 -2.41 -1.90
C ALA A 181 10.36 -2.65 -2.49
N TYR A 182 10.94 -1.56 -2.98
CA TYR A 182 12.26 -1.49 -3.58
C TYR A 182 13.02 -0.30 -2.98
N VAL A 183 14.34 -0.46 -2.84
CA VAL A 183 15.26 0.61 -2.47
C VAL A 183 15.94 1.07 -3.75
N VAL A 184 15.97 2.39 -3.96
CA VAL A 184 16.57 3.01 -5.14
C VAL A 184 17.64 4.02 -4.73
N ASP A 185 18.72 4.07 -5.52
CA ASP A 185 19.78 5.07 -5.36
C ASP A 185 19.34 6.47 -5.85
N LYS A 186 20.19 7.49 -5.65
CA LYS A 186 19.98 8.87 -6.14
C LYS A 186 19.74 8.97 -7.65
N ARG A 187 20.11 7.94 -8.42
CA ARG A 187 19.96 7.85 -9.88
C ARG A 187 18.73 7.03 -10.28
N GLY A 188 17.92 6.59 -9.32
CA GLY A 188 16.73 5.77 -9.55
C GLY A 188 17.03 4.31 -9.88
N ARG A 189 18.27 3.84 -9.70
CA ARG A 189 18.62 2.44 -9.93
C ARG A 189 18.23 1.61 -8.72
N SER A 190 17.48 0.54 -8.96
CA SER A 190 17.14 -0.44 -7.93
C SER A 190 18.39 -1.15 -7.43
N ILE A 191 18.44 -1.34 -6.12
CA ILE A 191 19.52 -2.02 -5.39
C ILE A 191 19.39 -3.55 -5.47
N PHE A 192 18.29 -4.05 -6.03
CA PHE A 192 17.99 -5.47 -6.12
C PHE A 192 18.77 -6.15 -7.27
N PRO A 193 19.22 -7.41 -7.09
CA PRO A 193 19.89 -8.18 -8.14
C PRO A 193 19.08 -8.26 -9.43
N THR A 194 19.76 -8.26 -10.57
CA THR A 194 19.19 -8.26 -11.94
C THR A 194 18.14 -9.35 -12.20
N GLN A 195 18.17 -10.48 -11.47
CA GLN A 195 17.16 -11.55 -11.60
C GLN A 195 15.79 -11.21 -10.99
N GLN A 196 15.72 -10.25 -10.07
CA GLN A 196 14.49 -9.71 -9.48
C GLN A 196 14.18 -8.30 -9.97
N GLN A 197 14.90 -7.80 -11.00
CA GLN A 197 14.48 -6.67 -11.82
C GLN A 197 13.23 -7.08 -12.61
N THR A 198 12.12 -7.25 -11.92
CA THR A 198 10.87 -6.79 -12.51
C THR A 198 11.08 -5.31 -12.66
N SER A 199 11.42 -4.85 -13.86
CA SER A 199 11.72 -3.47 -14.18
C SER A 199 10.76 -2.58 -13.41
N VAL A 200 11.24 -1.94 -12.34
CA VAL A 200 10.47 -0.89 -11.71
C VAL A 200 10.52 0.22 -12.76
N ASP A 201 9.56 0.20 -13.68
CA ASP A 201 9.41 1.19 -14.74
C ASP A 201 8.92 2.47 -14.06
N LEU A 202 9.85 3.11 -13.32
CA LEU A 202 9.63 4.40 -12.70
C LEU A 202 9.39 5.38 -13.83
N THR A 203 8.20 5.97 -13.83
CA THR A 203 7.87 7.04 -14.76
C THR A 203 8.84 8.22 -14.56
N PRO A 204 9.08 9.05 -15.58
CA PRO A 204 9.86 10.28 -15.44
C PRO A 204 9.38 11.19 -14.31
N ALA A 205 8.08 11.16 -13.99
CA ALA A 205 7.50 11.90 -12.89
C ALA A 205 7.77 11.28 -11.50
N SER A 206 7.89 9.95 -11.40
CA SER A 206 8.36 9.27 -10.19
C SER A 206 9.85 9.54 -9.95
N LEU A 207 10.66 9.56 -11.02
CA LEU A 207 12.07 9.96 -10.95
C LEU A 207 12.23 11.45 -10.58
N SER A 208 11.35 12.30 -11.10
CA SER A 208 11.33 13.73 -10.78
C SER A 208 10.99 13.97 -9.31
N SER A 209 9.99 13.28 -8.76
CA SER A 209 9.64 13.39 -7.32
C SER A 209 10.74 12.89 -6.39
N LEU A 210 11.44 11.80 -6.76
CA LEU A 210 12.66 11.35 -6.09
C LEU A 210 13.76 12.42 -6.10
N SER A 211 14.03 13.01 -7.27
CA SER A 211 15.08 14.05 -7.40
C SER A 211 14.75 15.35 -6.66
N LEU A 212 13.46 15.66 -6.50
CA LEU A 212 12.98 16.83 -5.77
C LEU A 212 12.78 16.56 -4.26
N ASN A 213 13.03 15.33 -3.80
CA ASN A 213 12.83 14.90 -2.42
C ASN A 213 11.38 15.05 -1.95
N ILE A 214 10.41 14.81 -2.83
CA ILE A 214 8.97 15.00 -2.59
C ILE A 214 8.28 13.64 -2.44
N GLU A 215 7.52 13.47 -1.35
CA GLU A 215 6.60 12.34 -1.17
C GLU A 215 5.51 12.40 -2.26
N SER A 216 5.39 11.36 -3.08
CA SER A 216 4.36 11.31 -4.13
C SER A 216 3.84 9.89 -4.35
N ALA A 217 2.60 9.76 -4.77
CA ALA A 217 2.08 8.52 -5.31
C ALA A 217 1.56 8.74 -6.72
N GLN A 218 1.92 7.83 -7.62
CA GLN A 218 1.53 7.88 -9.02
C GLN A 218 0.95 6.53 -9.43
N VAL A 219 -0.15 6.59 -10.17
CA VAL A 219 -0.71 5.43 -10.84
C VAL A 219 0.03 5.28 -12.16
N VAL A 220 0.69 4.15 -12.36
CA VAL A 220 1.43 3.81 -13.58
C VAL A 220 0.78 2.59 -14.18
N GLU A 221 0.46 2.67 -15.46
CA GLU A 221 -0.05 1.54 -16.23
C GLU A 221 1.14 0.79 -16.85
N ASP A 222 1.25 -0.51 -16.56
CA ASP A 222 2.20 -1.44 -17.18
C ASP A 222 1.96 -1.51 -18.71
N ALA A 223 2.99 -1.86 -19.49
CA ALA A 223 2.87 -2.27 -20.89
C ALA A 223 1.76 -3.31 -21.16
N ASN A 224 1.36 -4.10 -20.15
CA ASN A 224 0.24 -5.05 -20.21
C ASN A 224 -1.14 -4.43 -19.90
N GLY A 225 -1.25 -3.11 -19.72
CA GLY A 225 -2.51 -2.41 -19.38
C GLY A 225 -2.95 -2.56 -17.91
N VAL A 226 -2.09 -3.12 -17.05
CA VAL A 226 -2.38 -3.29 -15.62
C VAL A 226 -2.00 -2.02 -14.86
N ARG A 227 -2.98 -1.38 -14.23
CA ARG A 227 -2.74 -0.19 -13.39
C ARG A 227 -2.11 -0.60 -12.06
N ASN A 228 -0.93 -0.05 -11.78
CA ASN A 228 -0.19 -0.24 -10.54
C ASN A 228 0.00 1.12 -9.86
N ILE A 229 -0.13 1.16 -8.54
CA ILE A 229 0.14 2.39 -7.78
C ILE A 229 1.55 2.29 -7.21
N TYR A 230 2.40 3.22 -7.61
CA TYR A 230 3.74 3.39 -7.05
C TYR A 230 3.73 4.59 -6.11
N ALA A 231 3.98 4.35 -4.84
CA ALA A 231 4.24 5.38 -3.85
C ALA A 231 5.74 5.51 -3.61
N VAL A 232 6.20 6.75 -3.58
CA VAL A 232 7.61 7.14 -3.47
C VAL A 232 7.82 7.80 -2.12
N ALA A 233 8.67 7.18 -1.33
CA ALA A 233 9.25 7.73 -0.11
C ALA A 233 10.63 8.32 -0.46
N PRO A 234 10.78 9.64 -0.39
CA PRO A 234 12.06 10.28 -0.60
C PRO A 234 13.00 9.94 0.58
N GLU A 235 14.29 10.14 0.36
CA GLU A 235 15.45 9.86 1.21
C GLU A 235 15.20 9.34 2.65
N LEU A 236 15.83 8.22 3.00
CA LEU A 236 15.85 7.68 4.36
C LEU A 236 16.42 8.74 5.33
N THR A 237 15.62 9.10 6.33
CA THR A 237 16.04 9.99 7.41
C THR A 237 16.62 9.14 8.54
N VAL A 238 17.89 9.32 8.86
CA VAL A 238 18.62 8.46 9.81
C VAL A 238 19.20 9.36 10.90
N GLY A 239 18.42 9.68 11.93
CA GLY A 239 18.84 10.53 13.04
C GLY A 239 19.69 11.75 12.63
N ASN A 240 20.91 11.80 13.16
CA ASN A 240 21.92 12.82 12.85
C ASN A 240 22.93 12.40 11.76
N ALA A 241 22.62 11.35 10.99
CA ALA A 241 23.45 10.90 9.88
C ALA A 241 23.41 11.91 8.72
N PRO A 242 24.47 11.97 7.89
CA PRO A 242 24.42 12.73 6.66
C PRO A 242 23.38 12.14 5.68
N PRO A 243 23.02 12.89 4.62
CA PRO A 243 22.09 12.43 3.58
C PRO A 243 22.49 11.05 3.03
N THR A 244 21.60 10.07 3.16
CA THR A 244 21.84 8.67 2.78
C THR A 244 21.81 8.45 1.27
N GLY A 245 21.05 9.26 0.53
CA GLY A 245 20.82 9.06 -0.89
C GLY A 245 19.97 7.84 -1.26
N LEU A 246 19.43 7.14 -0.27
CA LEU A 246 18.60 5.95 -0.47
C LEU A 246 17.14 6.35 -0.36
N SER A 247 16.38 6.07 -1.40
CA SER A 247 14.93 6.32 -1.41
C SER A 247 14.18 5.00 -1.50
N LEU A 248 12.93 4.99 -1.07
CA LEU A 248 12.06 3.82 -1.10
C LEU A 248 10.95 4.02 -2.12
N VAL A 249 10.69 3.00 -2.90
CA VAL A 249 9.55 2.93 -3.80
C VAL A 249 8.76 1.71 -3.40
N ALA A 250 7.49 1.87 -3.04
CA ALA A 250 6.60 0.71 -2.91
C ALA A 250 5.50 0.73 -3.94
N ARG A 251 5.17 -0.46 -4.41
CA ARG A 251 4.06 -0.80 -5.26
C ARG A 251 2.97 -1.42 -4.41
N VAL A 252 1.76 -0.90 -4.53
CA VAL A 252 0.57 -1.60 -4.01
C VAL A 252 0.21 -2.66 -5.05
N PRO A 253 0.23 -3.95 -4.70
CA PRO A 253 -0.29 -4.97 -5.61
C PRO A 253 -1.76 -4.66 -5.91
N PRO A 254 -2.20 -4.75 -7.19
CA PRO A 254 -3.59 -4.50 -7.55
C PRO A 254 -4.45 -5.46 -6.73
N ALA A 255 -5.24 -4.88 -5.82
CA ALA A 255 -6.07 -5.50 -4.82
C ALA A 255 -6.19 -7.04 -4.91
N SER A 256 -5.49 -7.76 -4.02
CA SER A 256 -5.98 -9.04 -3.50
C SER A 256 -7.28 -8.87 -2.66
N PHE A 257 -7.76 -7.62 -2.50
CA PHE A 257 -9.10 -7.25 -2.01
C PHE A 257 -10.23 -7.50 -3.02
N GLY A 258 -9.99 -8.26 -4.10
CA GLY A 258 -11.07 -8.79 -4.95
C GLY A 258 -12.11 -9.64 -4.19
N GLN A 259 -11.84 -10.02 -2.95
CA GLN A 259 -12.84 -10.67 -2.08
C GLN A 259 -13.87 -9.68 -1.51
N ASP A 260 -13.49 -8.46 -1.13
CA ASP A 260 -14.42 -7.46 -0.58
C ASP A 260 -15.35 -6.84 -1.65
N VAL A 261 -14.90 -6.79 -2.91
CA VAL A 261 -15.74 -6.35 -4.03
C VAL A 261 -16.87 -7.36 -4.31
N SER A 262 -16.61 -8.65 -4.05
CA SER A 262 -17.64 -9.68 -4.19
C SER A 262 -18.73 -9.53 -3.13
N ASP A 263 -18.39 -9.15 -1.89
CA ASP A 263 -19.35 -8.89 -0.82
C ASP A 263 -20.21 -7.65 -1.09
N LEU A 264 -19.62 -6.60 -1.67
CA LEU A 264 -20.39 -5.43 -2.11
C LEU A 264 -21.37 -5.80 -3.23
N SER A 265 -20.93 -6.65 -4.18
CA SER A 265 -21.79 -7.13 -5.26
C SER A 265 -22.93 -8.03 -4.75
N VAL A 266 -22.67 -8.87 -3.74
CA VAL A 266 -23.69 -9.73 -3.12
C VAL A 266 -24.70 -8.90 -2.33
N ALA A 267 -24.26 -7.90 -1.56
CA ALA A 267 -25.16 -6.97 -0.88
C ALA A 267 -26.03 -6.17 -1.88
N MET A 268 -25.46 -5.79 -3.03
CA MET A 268 -26.20 -5.16 -4.13
C MET A 268 -27.23 -6.12 -4.75
N TRP A 269 -26.87 -7.37 -5.02
CA TRP A 269 -27.80 -8.38 -5.52
C TRP A 269 -28.92 -8.66 -4.53
N ILE A 270 -28.62 -8.76 -3.24
CA ILE A 270 -29.61 -8.97 -2.17
C ILE A 270 -30.57 -7.78 -2.06
N SER A 271 -30.07 -6.54 -2.12
CA SER A 271 -30.94 -5.36 -2.09
C SER A 271 -31.83 -5.25 -3.34
N LEU A 272 -31.31 -5.58 -4.52
CA LEU A 272 -32.08 -5.63 -5.76
C LEU A 272 -33.16 -6.72 -5.71
N LEU A 273 -32.82 -7.92 -5.23
CA LEU A 273 -33.76 -9.03 -5.08
C LEU A 273 -34.85 -8.72 -4.04
N SER A 274 -34.47 -8.10 -2.92
CA SER A 274 -35.39 -7.66 -1.87
C SER A 274 -36.40 -6.65 -2.41
N LEU A 275 -35.93 -5.65 -3.17
CA LEU A 275 -36.81 -4.66 -3.79
C LEU A 275 -37.79 -5.30 -4.80
N LEU A 276 -37.29 -6.17 -5.67
CA LEU A 276 -38.13 -6.94 -6.61
C LEU A 276 -39.16 -7.79 -5.87
N GLY A 277 -38.78 -8.40 -4.75
CA GLY A 277 -39.67 -9.15 -3.87
C GLY A 277 -40.79 -8.28 -3.29
N VAL A 278 -40.46 -7.09 -2.76
CA VAL A 278 -41.44 -6.15 -2.21
C VAL A 278 -42.39 -5.65 -3.31
N LEU A 279 -41.87 -5.30 -4.49
CA LEU A 279 -42.69 -4.84 -5.61
C LEU A 279 -43.63 -5.93 -6.12
N GLY A 280 -43.13 -7.16 -6.21
CA GLY A 280 -43.92 -8.34 -6.60
C GLY A 280 -45.02 -8.64 -5.58
N ALA A 281 -44.69 -8.61 -4.28
CA ALA A 281 -45.65 -8.80 -3.20
C ALA A 281 -46.75 -7.70 -3.25
N PHE A 282 -46.37 -6.45 -3.46
CA PHE A 282 -47.30 -5.34 -3.57
C PHE A 282 -48.22 -5.48 -4.79
N SER A 283 -47.67 -5.90 -5.93
CA SER A 283 -48.44 -6.17 -7.16
C SER A 283 -49.48 -7.27 -6.95
N ILE A 284 -49.09 -8.40 -6.33
CA ILE A 284 -50.00 -9.52 -6.03
C ILE A 284 -51.10 -9.07 -5.07
N LEU A 285 -50.74 -8.31 -4.03
CA LEU A 285 -51.67 -7.81 -3.03
C LEU A 285 -52.67 -6.83 -3.66
N PHE A 286 -52.20 -5.94 -4.53
CA PHE A 286 -53.05 -5.00 -5.27
C PHE A 286 -54.02 -5.72 -6.22
N THR A 287 -53.55 -6.69 -7.00
CA THR A 287 -54.41 -7.49 -7.88
C THR A 287 -55.47 -8.28 -7.10
N ARG A 288 -55.08 -8.89 -5.97
CA ARG A 288 -56.03 -9.67 -5.16
C ARG A 288 -57.04 -8.81 -4.42
N HIS A 289 -56.64 -7.64 -3.93
CA HIS A 289 -57.48 -6.84 -3.04
C HIS A 289 -58.33 -5.78 -3.77
N PHE A 290 -57.86 -5.29 -4.91
CA PHE A 290 -58.57 -4.25 -5.68
C PHE A 290 -59.12 -4.76 -7.00
N VAL A 291 -58.30 -5.43 -7.83
CA VAL A 291 -58.68 -5.79 -9.21
C VAL A 291 -59.70 -6.93 -9.26
N ARG A 292 -59.42 -8.05 -8.58
CA ARG A 292 -60.33 -9.22 -8.60
C ARG A 292 -61.74 -8.94 -8.07
N PRO A 293 -61.93 -8.20 -6.95
CA PRO A 293 -63.26 -7.85 -6.48
C PRO A 293 -64.02 -6.97 -7.47
N LEU A 294 -63.34 -6.03 -8.14
CA LEU A 294 -63.93 -5.21 -9.19
C LEU A 294 -64.37 -6.03 -10.42
N GLU A 295 -63.54 -6.99 -10.85
CA GLU A 295 -63.89 -7.91 -11.95
C GLU A 295 -65.13 -8.73 -11.61
N ARG A 296 -65.18 -9.32 -10.40
CA ARG A 296 -66.34 -10.09 -9.93
C ARG A 296 -67.60 -9.25 -9.83
N LEU A 297 -67.52 -8.04 -9.26
CA LEU A 297 -68.65 -7.12 -9.20
C LEU A 297 -69.14 -6.73 -10.60
N SER A 298 -68.22 -6.54 -11.56
CA SER A 298 -68.58 -6.27 -12.96
C SER A 298 -69.23 -7.48 -13.63
N GLU A 299 -68.81 -8.70 -13.32
CA GLU A 299 -69.43 -9.93 -13.83
C GLU A 299 -70.82 -10.13 -13.24
N THR A 300 -71.01 -10.00 -11.93
CA THR A 300 -72.32 -10.09 -11.27
C THR A 300 -73.29 -9.03 -11.80
N ALA A 301 -72.82 -7.79 -12.01
CA ALA A 301 -73.64 -6.74 -12.62
C ALA A 301 -74.08 -7.09 -14.05
N ARG A 302 -73.21 -7.74 -14.82
CA ARG A 302 -73.50 -8.18 -16.19
C ARG A 302 -74.48 -9.36 -16.19
N GLU A 303 -74.35 -10.30 -15.26
CA GLU A 303 -75.30 -11.41 -15.09
C GLU A 303 -76.70 -10.95 -14.67
N ILE A 304 -76.79 -9.97 -13.77
CA ILE A 304 -78.08 -9.33 -13.39
C ILE A 304 -78.70 -8.60 -14.59
N ALA A 305 -77.88 -7.89 -15.39
CA ALA A 305 -78.35 -7.22 -16.60
C ALA A 305 -78.85 -8.20 -17.68
N ASP A 306 -78.25 -9.39 -17.75
CA ASP A 306 -78.67 -10.47 -18.64
C ASP A 306 -79.87 -11.28 -18.10
N GLY A 307 -80.46 -10.87 -16.97
CA GLY A 307 -81.67 -11.46 -16.39
C GLY A 307 -81.45 -12.75 -15.60
N LYS A 308 -80.21 -13.04 -15.19
CA LYS A 308 -79.90 -14.15 -14.28
C LYS A 308 -80.03 -13.66 -12.83
N GLU A 309 -80.34 -14.57 -11.90
CA GLU A 309 -80.41 -14.28 -10.46
C GLU A 309 -79.20 -14.89 -9.70
N PRO A 310 -77.97 -14.34 -9.85
CA PRO A 310 -76.87 -14.71 -8.96
C PRO A 310 -77.06 -14.07 -7.57
N TYR A 311 -76.65 -14.77 -6.52
CA TYR A 311 -76.60 -14.20 -5.17
C TYR A 311 -75.40 -13.25 -5.06
N PRO A 312 -75.57 -11.95 -4.73
CA PRO A 312 -74.45 -11.02 -4.67
C PRO A 312 -73.48 -11.41 -3.54
N GLU A 313 -72.19 -11.59 -3.86
CA GLU A 313 -71.15 -11.70 -2.83
C GLU A 313 -70.89 -10.31 -2.21
N GLU A 314 -70.93 -10.21 -0.87
CA GLU A 314 -70.56 -8.98 -0.16
C GLU A 314 -69.03 -8.86 -0.11
N PHE A 315 -68.49 -7.81 -0.74
CA PHE A 315 -67.05 -7.53 -0.75
C PHE A 315 -66.71 -6.33 0.13
N ASN A 316 -65.89 -6.55 1.16
CA ASN A 316 -65.48 -5.53 2.13
C ASN A 316 -64.01 -5.09 1.93
N SER A 317 -63.45 -5.31 0.73
CA SER A 317 -62.01 -5.10 0.47
C SER A 317 -61.66 -3.63 0.22
N SER A 318 -62.59 -2.83 -0.29
CA SER A 318 -62.41 -1.38 -0.42
C SER A 318 -63.73 -0.65 -0.22
N ARG A 319 -63.66 0.61 0.19
CA ARG A 319 -64.86 1.45 0.43
C ARG A 319 -65.68 1.63 -0.84
N GLU A 320 -65.03 1.66 -2.00
CA GLU A 320 -65.68 1.73 -3.31
C GLU A 320 -66.39 0.42 -3.66
N SER A 321 -65.77 -0.73 -3.35
CA SER A 321 -66.33 -2.06 -3.61
C SER A 321 -67.56 -2.32 -2.73
N GLU A 322 -67.51 -1.91 -1.46
CA GLU A 322 -68.62 -1.94 -0.52
C GLU A 322 -69.78 -1.05 -1.00
N GLN A 323 -69.47 0.17 -1.44
CA GLN A 323 -70.48 1.11 -1.93
C GLN A 323 -71.14 0.63 -3.24
N LEU A 324 -70.39 -0.01 -4.14
CA LEU A 324 -70.91 -0.66 -5.36
C LEU A 324 -71.77 -1.89 -5.04
N SER A 325 -71.33 -2.76 -4.12
CA SER A 325 -72.10 -3.94 -3.70
C SER A 325 -73.45 -3.53 -3.08
N HIS A 326 -73.46 -2.50 -2.23
CA HIS A 326 -74.71 -1.94 -1.67
C HIS A 326 -75.62 -1.29 -2.73
N ALA A 327 -75.06 -0.65 -3.75
CA ALA A 327 -75.86 -0.09 -4.83
C ALA A 327 -76.52 -1.20 -5.67
N LEU A 328 -75.77 -2.27 -5.97
CA LEU A 328 -76.27 -3.44 -6.70
C LEU A 328 -77.38 -4.18 -5.95
N SER A 329 -77.19 -4.45 -4.65
CA SER A 329 -78.22 -5.11 -3.84
C SER A 329 -79.50 -4.26 -3.71
N ARG A 330 -79.37 -2.94 -3.67
CA ARG A 330 -80.49 -2.01 -3.66
C ARG A 330 -81.25 -1.93 -4.99
N ILE A 331 -80.57 -2.14 -6.12
CA ILE A 331 -81.21 -2.21 -7.44
C ILE A 331 -81.98 -3.52 -7.58
N GLN A 332 -81.38 -4.65 -7.18
CA GLN A 332 -82.01 -5.97 -7.24
C GLN A 332 -83.28 -6.03 -6.37
N SER A 333 -83.23 -5.49 -5.15
CA SER A 333 -84.38 -5.41 -4.23
C SER A 333 -85.50 -4.45 -4.65
N ARG A 334 -85.29 -3.65 -5.71
CA ARG A 334 -86.31 -2.72 -6.24
C ARG A 334 -87.01 -3.26 -7.49
N TYR A 335 -86.49 -4.33 -8.07
CA TYR A 335 -87.06 -5.03 -9.23
C TYR A 335 -87.88 -6.27 -8.84
N TYR A 336 -87.88 -6.64 -7.55
CA TYR A 336 -88.87 -7.51 -6.90
C TYR A 336 -89.77 -6.67 -6.00
#